data_AF-M3AL84-F1
#
_entry.id   AF-M3AL84-F1
#
_cell.length_a   1.000
_cell.length_b   1.000
_cell.length_c   1.000
_cell.angle_alpha   90.00
_cell.angle_beta   90.00
_cell.angle_gamma   90.00
#
_symmetry.space_group_name_H-M   'P 1'
#
loop_
_entity.id
_entity.type
_entity.pdbx_description
1 polymer ?
#
loop_
_entity_poly.entity_id
_entity_poly.type
_entity_poly.pdbx_seq_one_letter_code
_entity_poly.pdbx_strand_id
1 'polypeptide(L)'
;LAIEGNFPDPALFYANDTWHAVATNNAAGVLSLEGADAAANSIAFGQANVQMATSTDFIKWTLVNLTQQPLPTTGAWAQRRTKHPANEAKPLSSTWAPALIKRDDGKYVMYYSATWTGEYPYAKNDGRPTHPQPHCVGAAVSDGFDPNGPYEPLDEPLACPIKEGGAIDPEAIRDVDGSIWVTWKVDGNNIGRGGVCGNTFDPQTPTPIMIQKMQADGVTAVDGTLTQILDRTDADGPLVEAPALVRTRQGKYFLFFSSGCTRSSSYSVKYAVADKVTGPYVRANETLLSTGMYGLEAPG
;
A
#
# COMPACT_ATOMS: atom_id res chain seq x y z
N LEU A 1 20.47 -12.36 -2.21
CA LEU A 1 19.26 -13.06 -2.67
C LEU A 1 18.09 -12.43 -1.92
N ALA A 2 17.27 -11.69 -2.66
CA ALA A 2 16.06 -11.04 -2.15
C ALA A 2 15.11 -12.06 -1.49
N ILE A 3 14.00 -11.59 -0.93
CA ILE A 3 12.97 -12.50 -0.37
C ILE A 3 12.27 -13.21 -1.56
N GLU A 4 12.54 -14.51 -1.75
CA GLU A 4 12.03 -15.31 -2.89
C GLU A 4 10.65 -15.94 -2.63
N GLY A 5 9.82 -15.28 -1.83
CA GLY A 5 8.53 -15.78 -1.39
C GLY A 5 7.45 -14.70 -1.41
N ASN A 6 6.29 -15.02 -0.83
CA ASN A 6 5.22 -14.04 -0.64
C ASN A 6 5.71 -12.88 0.24
N PHE A 7 6.06 -11.76 -0.39
CA PHE A 7 6.40 -10.50 0.26
C PHE A 7 5.96 -9.29 -0.60
N PRO A 8 4.68 -9.22 -1.04
CA PRO A 8 4.19 -8.13 -1.88
C PRO A 8 4.09 -6.80 -1.12
N ASP A 9 4.14 -5.70 -1.88
CA ASP A 9 4.05 -4.33 -1.40
C ASP A 9 5.10 -4.00 -0.31
N PRO A 10 6.40 -4.23 -0.56
CA PRO A 10 7.43 -4.03 0.45
C PRO A 10 7.67 -2.55 0.73
N ALA A 11 7.54 -2.14 1.99
CA ALA A 11 8.12 -0.88 2.48
C ALA A 11 9.41 -1.15 3.23
N LEU A 12 10.42 -0.29 3.00
CA LEU A 12 11.77 -0.44 3.52
C LEU A 12 12.12 0.69 4.48
N PHE A 13 12.81 0.35 5.56
CA PHE A 13 13.30 1.30 6.54
C PHE A 13 14.69 0.90 7.03
N TYR A 14 15.58 1.87 7.28
CA TYR A 14 16.92 1.61 7.81
C TYR A 14 17.09 2.24 9.18
N ALA A 15 17.40 1.42 10.18
CA ALA A 15 17.75 1.88 11.52
C ALA A 15 18.61 0.87 12.27
N ASN A 16 19.46 1.39 13.16
CA ASN A 16 20.34 0.59 14.01
C ASN A 16 21.20 -0.39 13.20
N ASP A 17 21.81 0.11 12.13
CA ASP A 17 22.64 -0.65 11.19
C ASP A 17 21.96 -1.89 10.58
N THR A 18 20.63 -1.85 10.51
CA THR A 18 19.78 -2.93 10.00
C THR A 18 18.72 -2.36 9.07
N TRP A 19 18.55 -3.00 7.93
CA TRP A 19 17.39 -2.83 7.08
C TRP A 19 16.24 -3.64 7.61
N HIS A 20 15.07 -3.02 7.66
CA HIS A 20 13.81 -3.61 8.03
C HIS A 20 12.88 -3.46 6.83
N ALA A 21 12.14 -4.51 6.50
CA ALA A 21 11.13 -4.48 5.47
C ALA A 21 9.83 -5.00 6.05
N VAL A 22 8.72 -4.37 5.71
CA VAL A 22 7.37 -4.87 6.00
C VAL A 22 6.60 -5.06 4.72
N ALA A 23 5.62 -5.96 4.72
CA ALA A 23 4.86 -6.30 3.52
C ALA A 23 3.45 -6.81 3.82
N THR A 24 2.63 -6.81 2.77
CA THR A 24 1.35 -7.53 2.71
C THR A 24 1.58 -9.04 2.88
N ASN A 25 0.72 -9.76 3.61
CA ASN A 25 0.91 -11.19 3.93
C ASN A 25 -0.19 -12.13 3.40
N ASN A 26 -1.08 -11.69 2.51
CA ASN A 26 -2.21 -12.51 2.04
C ASN A 26 -2.12 -12.90 0.55
N ALA A 27 -0.93 -12.81 -0.06
CA ALA A 27 -0.71 -13.04 -1.50
C ALA A 27 -1.65 -12.27 -2.44
N ALA A 28 -2.19 -11.12 -2.01
CA ALA A 28 -2.87 -10.22 -2.93
C ALA A 28 -1.90 -9.93 -4.09
N GLY A 29 -2.29 -10.31 -5.32
CA GLY A 29 -1.47 -10.10 -6.52
C GLY A 29 -0.66 -11.30 -7.02
N VAL A 30 -0.33 -12.30 -6.18
CA VAL A 30 0.62 -13.39 -6.53
C VAL A 30 -0.05 -14.63 -7.14
N LEU A 31 -1.38 -14.61 -7.31
CA LEU A 31 -2.19 -15.82 -7.56
C LEU A 31 -2.10 -16.43 -8.99
N SER A 32 -1.25 -15.94 -9.89
CA SER A 32 -1.16 -16.45 -11.26
C SER A 32 0.22 -16.96 -11.71
N LEU A 33 1.20 -17.05 -10.83
CA LEU A 33 2.45 -17.73 -11.17
C LEU A 33 2.21 -19.24 -11.19
N GLU A 34 2.25 -19.84 -12.38
CA GLU A 34 2.22 -21.29 -12.58
C GLU A 34 3.38 -21.92 -11.78
N GLY A 35 3.07 -22.61 -10.67
CA GLY A 35 4.06 -23.20 -9.77
C GLY A 35 4.48 -22.36 -8.56
N ALA A 36 3.95 -21.14 -8.37
CA ALA A 36 4.17 -20.41 -7.12
C ALA A 36 3.27 -20.97 -6.02
N ASP A 37 3.81 -21.89 -5.24
CA ASP A 37 3.27 -22.16 -3.92
C ASP A 37 3.67 -21.00 -2.99
N ALA A 38 2.90 -19.91 -3.03
CA ALA A 38 3.09 -18.75 -2.15
C ALA A 38 3.10 -19.13 -0.65
N ALA A 39 2.53 -20.30 -0.30
CA ALA A 39 2.54 -20.85 1.05
C ALA A 39 3.83 -21.64 1.38
N ALA A 40 4.47 -22.31 0.40
CA ALA A 40 5.68 -23.10 0.64
C ALA A 40 6.88 -22.27 1.11
N ASN A 41 6.98 -21.01 0.67
CA ASN A 41 8.09 -20.11 0.98
C ASN A 41 7.70 -18.95 1.93
N SER A 42 6.55 -19.04 2.62
CA SER A 42 6.12 -18.01 3.57
C SER A 42 6.03 -18.53 4.99
N ILE A 43 6.49 -17.70 5.93
CA ILE A 43 6.28 -17.95 7.35
C ILE A 43 4.89 -17.42 7.71
N ALA A 44 4.03 -18.30 8.21
CA ALA A 44 2.72 -17.92 8.74
C ALA A 44 1.85 -17.15 7.71
N PHE A 45 1.76 -17.70 6.49
CA PHE A 45 0.96 -17.17 5.39
C PHE A 45 -0.44 -16.74 5.82
N GLY A 46 -0.77 -15.47 5.58
CA GLY A 46 -2.05 -14.88 5.95
C GLY A 46 -2.29 -14.73 7.46
N GLN A 47 -1.40 -15.21 8.34
CA GLN A 47 -1.62 -15.16 9.79
C GLN A 47 -1.19 -13.84 10.41
N ALA A 48 -0.02 -13.31 10.00
CA ALA A 48 0.42 -11.99 10.43
C ALA A 48 -0.36 -10.93 9.66
N ASN A 49 -0.89 -9.90 10.33
CA ASN A 49 -1.55 -8.79 9.61
C ASN A 49 -0.52 -8.14 8.69
N VAL A 50 0.61 -7.73 9.25
CA VAL A 50 1.79 -7.26 8.52
C VAL A 50 2.94 -8.23 8.78
N GLN A 51 3.58 -8.71 7.71
CA GLN A 51 4.80 -9.52 7.83
C GLN A 51 6.05 -8.64 7.76
N MET A 52 7.19 -9.17 8.22
CA MET A 52 8.42 -8.41 8.34
C MET A 52 9.66 -9.25 8.04
N ALA A 53 10.69 -8.61 7.52
CA ALA A 53 12.01 -9.18 7.32
C ALA A 53 13.11 -8.18 7.72
N THR A 54 14.27 -8.68 8.12
CA THR A 54 15.44 -7.84 8.42
C THR A 54 16.69 -8.28 7.67
N SER A 55 17.61 -7.34 7.43
CA SER A 55 18.88 -7.59 6.75
C SER A 55 19.95 -6.62 7.21
N THR A 56 21.18 -7.09 7.41
CA THR A 56 22.34 -6.22 7.72
C THR A 56 23.19 -5.89 6.49
N ASP A 57 22.97 -6.58 5.36
CA ASP A 57 23.75 -6.43 4.13
C ASP A 57 22.88 -6.09 2.89
N PHE A 58 21.57 -5.94 3.07
CA PHE A 58 20.55 -5.74 2.03
C PHE A 58 20.40 -6.91 1.05
N ILE A 59 21.21 -7.96 1.22
CA ILE A 59 21.33 -9.09 0.30
C ILE A 59 20.70 -10.33 0.91
N LYS A 60 20.86 -10.58 2.21
CA LYS A 60 20.30 -11.72 2.92
C LYS A 60 19.24 -11.23 3.88
N TRP A 61 18.01 -11.70 3.69
CA TRP A 61 16.87 -11.29 4.47
C TRP A 61 16.39 -12.42 5.38
N THR A 62 16.08 -12.08 6.62
CA THR A 62 15.53 -13.00 7.63
C THR A 62 14.10 -12.62 7.92
N LEU A 63 13.15 -13.49 7.57
CA LEU A 63 11.74 -13.30 7.92
C LEU A 63 11.55 -13.39 9.44
N VAL A 64 10.78 -12.47 9.99
CA VAL A 64 10.50 -12.38 11.41
C VAL A 64 9.31 -13.27 11.78
N ASN A 65 9.36 -13.87 12.98
CA ASN A 65 8.32 -14.79 13.46
C ASN A 65 6.98 -14.05 13.71
N LEU A 66 5.86 -14.77 13.54
CA LEU A 66 4.50 -14.28 13.81
C LEU A 66 4.32 -13.64 15.19
N THR A 67 5.00 -14.16 16.22
CA THR A 67 4.93 -13.61 17.59
C THR A 67 5.52 -12.21 17.72
N GLN A 68 6.33 -11.81 16.74
CA GLN A 68 6.98 -10.51 16.62
C GLN A 68 6.43 -9.71 15.42
N GLN A 69 5.23 -10.05 14.94
CA GLN A 69 4.60 -9.28 13.86
C GLN A 69 4.44 -7.81 14.29
N PRO A 70 4.68 -6.84 13.39
CA PRO A 70 4.58 -5.42 13.74
C PRO A 70 3.17 -5.00 14.16
N LEU A 71 2.13 -5.56 13.54
CA LEU A 71 0.75 -5.16 13.77
C LEU A 71 -0.10 -6.33 14.30
N PRO A 72 -0.05 -6.66 15.60
CA PRO A 72 -0.81 -7.79 16.16
C PRO A 72 -2.33 -7.64 16.05
N THR A 73 -2.82 -6.40 16.10
CA THR A 73 -4.24 -6.05 15.97
C THR A 73 -4.41 -4.91 14.96
N THR A 74 -5.57 -4.87 14.30
CA THR A 74 -5.99 -3.75 13.46
C THR A 74 -7.01 -2.90 14.19
N GLY A 75 -7.29 -1.69 13.71
CA GLY A 75 -8.34 -0.84 14.28
C GLY A 75 -9.72 -1.50 14.17
N ALA A 76 -10.65 -1.12 15.05
CA ALA A 76 -11.99 -1.71 15.09
C ALA A 76 -12.81 -1.49 13.80
N TRP A 77 -12.46 -0.46 13.03
CA TRP A 77 -13.00 -0.16 11.69
C TRP A 77 -12.56 -1.16 10.60
N ALA A 78 -11.52 -1.95 10.85
CA ALA A 78 -10.96 -2.91 9.89
C ALA A 78 -11.56 -4.31 10.09
N GLN A 79 -12.02 -4.93 9.00
CA GLN A 79 -12.55 -6.30 9.04
C GLN A 79 -11.41 -7.28 9.32
N ARG A 80 -11.58 -8.10 10.35
CA ARG A 80 -10.78 -9.31 10.50
C ARG A 80 -11.45 -10.45 9.75
N ARG A 81 -10.88 -10.91 8.63
CA ARG A 81 -11.41 -12.09 7.93
C ARG A 81 -11.31 -13.32 8.84
N THR A 82 -12.46 -13.92 9.13
CA THR A 82 -12.57 -15.14 9.95
C THR A 82 -12.76 -16.42 9.13
N LYS A 83 -13.01 -16.33 7.81
CA LYS A 83 -13.20 -17.49 6.92
C LYS A 83 -12.66 -17.24 5.50
N HIS A 84 -11.96 -18.23 4.93
CA HIS A 84 -11.50 -18.25 3.53
C HIS A 84 -12.69 -18.50 2.57
N PRO A 85 -12.71 -17.94 1.33
CA PRO A 85 -13.75 -18.20 0.33
C PRO A 85 -13.90 -19.68 -0.06
N ALA A 86 -12.84 -20.46 0.10
CA ALA A 86 -12.81 -21.91 -0.12
C ALA A 86 -13.16 -22.76 1.13
N ASN A 87 -13.82 -22.19 2.15
CA ASN A 87 -14.19 -22.86 3.41
C ASN A 87 -13.00 -23.38 4.26
N GLU A 88 -11.78 -22.90 4.05
CA GLU A 88 -10.63 -23.18 4.91
C GLU A 88 -10.59 -22.23 6.12
N ALA A 89 -10.35 -22.78 7.31
CA ALA A 89 -10.20 -22.02 8.57
C ALA A 89 -8.79 -21.41 8.72
N LYS A 90 -8.32 -20.68 7.70
CA LYS A 90 -7.08 -19.91 7.80
C LYS A 90 -7.43 -18.44 8.08
N PRO A 91 -6.93 -17.82 9.17
CA PRO A 91 -6.98 -16.37 9.28
C PRO A 91 -6.24 -15.80 8.08
N LEU A 92 -6.87 -14.82 7.42
CA LEU A 92 -6.24 -14.07 6.35
C LEU A 92 -6.11 -12.63 6.81
N SER A 93 -4.88 -12.15 6.87
CA SER A 93 -4.59 -10.73 6.92
C SER A 93 -5.49 -10.01 5.93
N SER A 94 -6.17 -8.99 6.41
CA SER A 94 -6.99 -8.10 5.60
C SER A 94 -6.32 -6.75 5.44
N THR A 95 -5.01 -6.69 5.70
CA THR A 95 -4.21 -5.48 5.56
C THR A 95 -3.30 -5.56 4.34
N TRP A 96 -3.14 -4.43 3.65
CA TRP A 96 -2.31 -4.28 2.46
C TRP A 96 -1.37 -3.08 2.56
N ALA A 97 -0.26 -3.16 1.82
CA ALA A 97 0.69 -2.08 1.53
C ALA A 97 1.04 -1.24 2.77
N PRO A 98 1.72 -1.85 3.77
CA PRO A 98 2.13 -1.11 4.95
C PRO A 98 3.27 -0.13 4.62
N ALA A 99 3.26 1.05 5.23
CA ALA A 99 4.34 2.03 5.15
C ALA A 99 4.75 2.52 6.54
N LEU A 100 6.00 2.96 6.72
CA LEU A 100 6.51 3.41 8.02
C LEU A 100 7.14 4.79 7.94
N ILE A 101 6.96 5.58 8.99
CA ILE A 101 7.73 6.81 9.21
C ILE A 101 8.10 6.98 10.68
N LYS A 102 9.32 7.48 10.92
CA LYS A 102 9.79 7.84 12.26
C LYS A 102 9.35 9.26 12.62
N ARG A 103 8.78 9.44 13.81
CA ARG A 103 8.43 10.71 14.44
C ARG A 103 9.63 11.35 15.15
N ASP A 104 9.51 12.63 15.47
CA ASP A 104 10.60 13.40 16.12
C ASP A 104 10.82 13.01 17.59
N ASP A 105 9.80 12.46 18.24
CA ASP A 105 9.89 11.86 19.57
C ASP A 105 10.53 10.46 19.56
N GLY A 106 10.92 9.95 18.39
CA GLY A 106 11.56 8.66 18.22
C GLY A 106 10.61 7.48 18.03
N LYS A 107 9.30 7.67 18.19
CA LYS A 107 8.28 6.65 17.88
C LYS A 107 8.12 6.51 16.36
N TYR A 108 7.41 5.47 15.94
CA TYR A 108 7.10 5.18 14.56
C TYR A 108 5.59 5.20 14.33
N VAL A 109 5.19 5.58 13.13
CA VAL A 109 3.82 5.41 12.63
C VAL A 109 3.87 4.41 11.50
N MET A 110 3.05 3.37 11.58
CA MET A 110 2.76 2.47 10.50
C MET A 110 1.43 2.88 9.87
N TYR A 111 1.40 3.10 8.57
CA TYR A 111 0.19 3.24 7.78
C TYR A 111 -0.13 1.92 7.10
N TYR A 112 -1.40 1.59 6.93
CA TYR A 112 -1.82 0.36 6.26
C TYR A 112 -3.21 0.53 5.67
N SER A 113 -3.51 -0.23 4.61
CA SER A 113 -4.88 -0.34 4.09
C SER A 113 -5.56 -1.52 4.76
N ALA A 114 -6.86 -1.44 5.08
CA ALA A 114 -7.62 -2.60 5.53
C ALA A 114 -9.09 -2.53 5.10
N THR A 115 -9.74 -3.69 4.95
CA THR A 115 -11.14 -3.76 4.51
C THR A 115 -12.08 -3.07 5.52
N TRP A 116 -12.93 -2.17 5.06
CA TRP A 116 -13.89 -1.41 5.89
C TRP A 116 -15.02 -2.29 6.46
N THR A 117 -15.33 -2.17 7.75
CA THR A 117 -16.43 -2.93 8.40
C THR A 117 -17.81 -2.33 8.21
N GLY A 118 -17.91 -1.03 7.94
CA GLY A 118 -19.18 -0.33 7.87
C GLY A 118 -19.96 -0.53 6.56
N GLU A 119 -20.99 0.28 6.37
CA GLU A 119 -21.86 0.19 5.21
C GLU A 119 -21.12 0.54 3.91
N TYR A 120 -21.45 -0.22 2.85
CA TYR A 120 -20.94 -0.02 1.50
C TYR A 120 -22.09 0.04 0.49
N PRO A 121 -22.31 1.19 -0.16
CA PRO A 121 -23.53 1.43 -0.94
C PRO A 121 -23.60 0.63 -2.26
N TYR A 122 -22.48 0.05 -2.71
CA TYR A 122 -22.39 -0.70 -3.96
C TYR A 122 -22.49 -2.23 -3.78
N ALA A 123 -22.72 -2.72 -2.56
CA ALA A 123 -22.85 -4.15 -2.23
C ALA A 123 -24.14 -4.83 -2.73
N LYS A 124 -24.79 -4.34 -3.81
CA LYS A 124 -26.14 -4.79 -4.19
C LYS A 124 -26.16 -5.90 -5.25
N ASN A 125 -27.08 -6.85 -5.05
CA ASN A 125 -27.51 -7.85 -6.03
C ASN A 125 -28.58 -7.26 -6.97
N ASP A 126 -28.23 -6.27 -7.80
CA ASP A 126 -29.17 -5.61 -8.74
C ASP A 126 -28.89 -5.93 -10.22
N GLY A 127 -28.10 -6.97 -10.48
CA GLY A 127 -27.71 -7.41 -11.83
C GLY A 127 -26.46 -6.70 -12.37
N ARG A 128 -25.84 -5.78 -11.61
CA ARG A 128 -24.51 -5.23 -11.86
C ARG A 128 -23.42 -6.12 -11.23
N PRO A 129 -22.14 -5.99 -11.65
CA PRO A 129 -21.03 -6.69 -10.99
C PRO A 129 -21.01 -6.38 -9.50
N THR A 130 -20.93 -7.40 -8.66
CA THR A 130 -20.75 -7.21 -7.21
C THR A 130 -19.36 -6.64 -6.95
N HIS A 131 -19.30 -5.46 -6.34
CA HIS A 131 -18.04 -4.82 -5.96
C HIS A 131 -17.54 -5.37 -4.61
N PRO A 132 -16.22 -5.60 -4.44
CA PRO A 132 -15.66 -5.98 -3.16
C PRO A 132 -15.89 -4.91 -2.09
N GLN A 133 -15.92 -5.33 -0.82
CA GLN A 133 -15.87 -4.36 0.28
C GLN A 133 -14.63 -3.46 0.13
N PRO A 134 -14.79 -2.13 0.23
CA PRO A 134 -13.71 -1.18 0.02
C PRO A 134 -12.68 -1.28 1.15
N HIS A 135 -11.46 -0.86 0.84
CA HIS A 135 -10.43 -0.67 1.85
C HIS A 135 -10.40 0.80 2.29
N CYS A 136 -9.89 1.03 3.48
CA CYS A 136 -9.58 2.34 4.00
C CYS A 136 -8.15 2.34 4.55
N VAL A 137 -7.51 3.51 4.53
CA VAL A 137 -6.18 3.70 5.10
C VAL A 137 -6.33 4.01 6.57
N GLY A 138 -5.60 3.30 7.41
CA GLY A 138 -5.43 3.60 8.82
C GLY A 138 -3.99 3.81 9.22
N ALA A 139 -3.80 4.14 10.50
CA ALA A 139 -2.49 4.24 11.13
C ALA A 139 -2.44 3.47 12.45
N ALA A 140 -1.22 3.13 12.84
CA ALA A 140 -0.86 2.55 14.12
C ALA A 140 0.44 3.18 14.61
N VAL A 141 0.59 3.38 15.92
CA VAL A 141 1.76 4.03 16.52
C VAL A 141 2.54 3.00 17.32
N SER A 142 3.88 3.02 17.25
CA SER A 142 4.71 2.09 18.01
C SER A 142 4.60 2.33 19.52
N ASP A 143 4.58 1.24 20.29
CA ASP A 143 4.55 1.31 21.75
C ASP A 143 5.82 1.98 22.30
N GLY A 144 6.95 1.64 21.69
CA GLY A 144 8.28 2.15 22.02
C GLY A 144 9.03 2.76 20.83
N PHE A 145 10.35 2.60 20.84
CA PHE A 145 11.29 3.19 19.87
C PHE A 145 11.90 2.16 18.91
N ASP A 146 11.33 0.96 18.86
CA ASP A 146 11.73 -0.09 17.93
C ASP A 146 10.91 0.05 16.63
N PRO A 147 11.55 0.20 15.44
CA PRO A 147 10.84 0.23 14.16
C PRO A 147 10.03 -1.06 13.89
N ASN A 148 10.35 -2.16 14.57
CA ASN A 148 9.67 -3.43 14.41
C ASN A 148 8.36 -3.53 15.21
N GLY A 149 8.03 -2.50 15.99
CA GLY A 149 6.81 -2.45 16.79
C GLY A 149 6.94 -3.16 18.16
N PRO A 150 5.85 -3.71 18.70
CA PRO A 150 4.51 -3.72 18.12
C PRO A 150 3.91 -2.31 17.96
N TYR A 151 2.91 -2.21 17.09
CA TYR A 151 2.16 -0.99 16.81
C TYR A 151 0.73 -1.12 17.32
N GLU A 152 0.26 -0.09 18.03
CA GLU A 152 -1.12 0.05 18.47
C GLU A 152 -1.95 0.82 17.42
N PRO A 153 -2.99 0.22 16.84
CA PRO A 153 -3.80 0.86 15.80
C PRO A 153 -4.71 1.95 16.36
N LEU A 154 -5.01 2.95 15.54
CA LEU A 154 -6.06 3.93 15.83
C LEU A 154 -7.46 3.34 15.66
N ASP A 155 -8.40 3.91 16.41
CA ASP A 155 -9.81 3.51 16.41
C ASP A 155 -10.57 3.91 15.13
N GLU A 156 -10.05 4.88 14.37
CA GLU A 156 -10.66 5.40 13.15
C GLU A 156 -9.66 5.39 11.98
N PRO A 157 -10.13 5.22 10.73
CA PRO A 157 -9.26 5.31 9.56
C PRO A 157 -8.85 6.77 9.28
N LEU A 158 -7.68 6.94 8.68
CA LEU A 158 -7.18 8.24 8.20
C LEU A 158 -7.86 8.69 6.92
N ALA A 159 -8.11 7.77 5.99
CA ALA A 159 -8.75 8.06 4.71
C ALA A 159 -9.69 6.92 4.31
N CYS A 160 -10.96 7.25 4.06
CA CYS A 160 -12.00 6.27 3.79
C CYS A 160 -13.07 6.81 2.81
N PRO A 161 -12.71 7.14 1.56
CA PRO A 161 -13.64 7.68 0.55
C PRO A 161 -14.48 6.54 -0.07
N ILE A 162 -15.41 6.00 0.73
CA ILE A 162 -16.21 4.81 0.41
C ILE A 162 -17.04 4.96 -0.88
N LYS A 163 -17.53 6.18 -1.16
CA LYS A 163 -18.33 6.44 -2.37
C LYS A 163 -17.48 6.45 -3.64
N GLU A 164 -16.20 6.70 -3.49
CA GLU A 164 -15.21 6.75 -4.56
C GLU A 164 -14.46 5.42 -4.71
N GLY A 165 -14.81 4.39 -3.93
CA GLY A 165 -14.23 3.04 -4.02
C GLY A 165 -13.35 2.63 -2.84
N GLY A 166 -13.01 3.57 -1.95
CA GLY A 166 -12.11 3.36 -0.82
C GLY A 166 -10.72 3.96 -1.04
N ALA A 167 -9.79 3.67 -0.13
CA ALA A 167 -8.41 4.11 -0.22
C ALA A 167 -7.44 2.97 0.12
N ILE A 168 -6.35 2.90 -0.63
CA ILE A 168 -5.27 1.93 -0.45
C ILE A 168 -3.88 2.57 -0.65
N ASP A 169 -2.85 1.76 -0.44
CA ASP A 169 -1.44 2.05 -0.70
C ASP A 169 -0.97 3.35 -0.04
N PRO A 170 -1.07 3.46 1.28
CA PRO A 170 -0.51 4.60 1.97
C PRO A 170 1.01 4.57 1.88
N GLU A 171 1.60 5.76 1.75
CA GLU A 171 3.04 5.97 1.87
C GLU A 171 3.26 7.29 2.62
N ALA A 172 4.42 7.48 3.25
CA ALA A 172 4.73 8.70 3.99
C ALA A 172 6.11 9.25 3.66
N ILE A 173 6.20 10.58 3.58
CA ILE A 173 7.44 11.31 3.42
C ILE A 173 7.56 12.39 4.49
N ARG A 174 8.78 12.59 5.00
CA ARG A 174 9.13 13.79 5.76
C ARG A 174 9.68 14.85 4.82
N ASP A 175 9.03 16.01 4.80
CA ASP A 175 9.47 17.15 4.00
C ASP A 175 10.56 17.97 4.70
N VAL A 176 11.17 18.92 3.98
CA VAL A 176 12.32 19.73 4.44
C VAL A 176 12.04 20.59 5.66
N ASP A 177 10.77 20.97 5.88
CA ASP A 177 10.33 21.73 7.06
C ASP A 177 10.08 20.81 8.27
N GLY A 178 10.33 19.50 8.13
CA GLY A 178 10.06 18.49 9.14
C GLY A 178 8.63 17.96 9.11
N SER A 179 7.73 18.51 8.27
CA SER A 179 6.36 18.02 8.22
C SER A 179 6.24 16.62 7.64
N ILE A 180 5.30 15.85 8.18
CA ILE A 180 4.94 14.53 7.66
C ILE A 180 3.81 14.73 6.64
N TRP A 181 3.99 14.15 5.46
CA TRP A 181 2.95 14.05 4.44
C TRP A 181 2.67 12.59 4.16
N VAL A 182 1.39 12.24 4.09
CA VAL A 182 0.94 10.88 3.77
C VAL A 182 0.24 10.93 2.42
N THR A 183 0.66 10.06 1.51
CA THR A 183 -0.01 9.80 0.23
C THR A 183 -0.85 8.54 0.29
N TRP A 184 -1.89 8.45 -0.52
CA TRP A 184 -2.63 7.22 -0.77
C TRP A 184 -3.30 7.26 -2.13
N LYS A 185 -3.70 6.10 -2.65
CA LYS A 185 -4.58 5.99 -3.81
C LYS A 185 -6.04 5.97 -3.35
N VAL A 186 -6.91 6.69 -4.07
CA VAL A 186 -8.36 6.40 -4.06
C VAL A 186 -8.62 5.22 -4.99
N ASP A 187 -9.18 4.15 -4.44
CA ASP A 187 -9.32 2.85 -5.11
C ASP A 187 -10.56 2.80 -6.02
N GLY A 188 -10.69 3.76 -6.94
CA GLY A 188 -11.86 3.88 -7.79
C GLY A 188 -12.09 2.69 -8.73
N ASN A 189 -11.04 1.93 -9.04
CA ASN A 189 -11.17 0.65 -9.72
C ASN A 189 -12.02 -0.38 -8.96
N ASN A 190 -12.18 -0.24 -7.63
CA ASN A 190 -13.05 -1.10 -6.83
C ASN A 190 -14.54 -0.95 -7.22
N ILE A 191 -14.93 0.23 -7.71
CA ILE A 191 -16.29 0.53 -8.22
C ILE A 191 -16.36 0.63 -9.75
N GLY A 192 -15.31 0.19 -10.46
CA GLY A 192 -15.25 0.23 -11.92
C GLY A 192 -16.20 -0.78 -12.58
N ARG A 193 -16.47 -0.61 -13.87
CA ARG A 193 -17.47 -1.44 -14.59
C ARG A 193 -17.01 -2.86 -14.93
N GLY A 194 -15.83 -3.26 -14.46
CA GLY A 194 -15.26 -4.58 -14.69
C GLY A 194 -14.08 -4.59 -15.67
N GLY A 195 -13.72 -5.79 -16.10
CA GLY A 195 -12.51 -6.06 -16.88
C GLY A 195 -11.26 -6.22 -16.00
N VAL A 196 -10.08 -6.06 -16.59
CA VAL A 196 -8.78 -6.20 -15.90
C VAL A 196 -8.69 -5.21 -14.74
N CYS A 197 -8.31 -5.72 -13.56
CA CYS A 197 -8.30 -4.98 -12.29
C CYS A 197 -9.60 -4.18 -12.01
N GLY A 198 -10.74 -4.63 -12.53
CA GLY A 198 -12.07 -4.05 -12.26
C GLY A 198 -12.40 -2.77 -13.02
N ASN A 199 -11.50 -2.25 -13.87
CA ASN A 199 -11.63 -0.87 -14.36
C ASN A 199 -11.19 -0.66 -15.81
N THR A 200 -11.34 -1.65 -16.71
CA THR A 200 -11.01 -1.47 -18.15
C THR A 200 -12.23 -1.35 -19.06
N PHE A 201 -13.44 -1.56 -18.54
CA PHE A 201 -14.67 -1.30 -19.29
C PHE A 201 -15.12 0.15 -19.14
N ASP A 202 -15.55 0.76 -20.25
CA ASP A 202 -15.90 2.17 -20.29
C ASP A 202 -17.27 2.52 -19.67
N PRO A 203 -17.38 3.73 -19.09
CA PRO A 203 -16.29 4.61 -18.68
C PRO A 203 -15.54 4.03 -17.47
N GLN A 204 -14.22 4.17 -17.50
CA GLN A 204 -13.33 3.83 -16.38
C GLN A 204 -13.48 4.85 -15.25
N THR A 205 -13.37 4.39 -14.00
CA THR A 205 -13.35 5.25 -12.81
C THR A 205 -11.96 5.86 -12.60
N PRO A 206 -11.83 7.12 -12.13
CA PRO A 206 -10.57 7.69 -11.67
C PRO A 206 -9.88 6.87 -10.57
N THR A 207 -8.55 6.97 -10.46
CA THR A 207 -7.78 6.37 -9.36
C THR A 207 -6.73 7.38 -8.87
N PRO A 208 -7.15 8.52 -8.30
CA PRO A 208 -6.23 9.60 -7.97
C PRO A 208 -5.32 9.22 -6.80
N ILE A 209 -4.07 9.68 -6.88
CA ILE A 209 -3.13 9.73 -5.77
C ILE A 209 -3.36 11.05 -5.03
N MET A 210 -3.70 10.94 -3.76
CA MET A 210 -3.92 12.04 -2.84
C MET A 210 -2.71 12.21 -1.94
N ILE A 211 -2.51 13.42 -1.41
CA ILE A 211 -1.53 13.73 -0.36
C ILE A 211 -2.16 14.63 0.71
N GLN A 212 -1.80 14.41 1.97
CA GLN A 212 -2.32 15.14 3.12
C GLN A 212 -1.19 15.44 4.10
N LYS A 213 -1.10 16.70 4.56
CA LYS A 213 -0.16 17.07 5.62
C LYS A 213 -0.70 16.56 6.96
N MET A 214 0.18 15.98 7.76
CA MET A 214 -0.12 15.57 9.13
C MET A 214 0.47 16.56 10.13
N GLN A 215 -0.13 16.64 11.31
CA GLN A 215 0.48 17.25 12.48
C GLN A 215 1.73 16.47 12.90
N ALA A 216 2.47 16.98 13.89
CA ALA A 216 3.71 16.35 14.36
C ALA A 216 3.53 14.91 14.89
N ASP A 217 2.32 14.51 15.25
CA ASP A 217 1.99 13.15 15.68
C ASP A 217 1.95 12.14 14.51
N GLY A 218 1.96 12.61 13.26
CA GLY A 218 1.89 11.80 12.05
C GLY A 218 0.52 11.16 11.80
N VAL A 219 -0.49 11.44 12.61
CA VAL A 219 -1.81 10.78 12.53
C VAL A 219 -2.98 11.74 12.54
N THR A 220 -2.79 12.99 12.97
CA THR A 220 -3.82 14.02 12.89
C THR A 220 -3.64 14.82 11.62
N ALA A 221 -4.69 14.91 10.79
CA ALA A 221 -4.65 15.69 9.55
C ALA A 221 -4.58 17.20 9.82
N VAL A 222 -3.86 17.94 8.97
CA VAL A 222 -3.94 19.39 8.90
C VAL A 222 -5.04 19.80 7.94
N ASP A 223 -6.09 20.44 8.45
CA ASP A 223 -7.25 20.88 7.67
C ASP A 223 -6.85 21.70 6.43
N GLY A 224 -7.56 21.47 5.32
CA GLY A 224 -7.39 22.22 4.07
C GLY A 224 -6.13 21.90 3.28
N THR A 225 -5.35 20.88 3.65
CA THR A 225 -4.13 20.49 2.92
C THR A 225 -4.27 19.25 2.03
N LEU A 226 -5.40 18.55 2.07
CA LEU A 226 -5.70 17.43 1.17
C LEU A 226 -5.61 17.89 -0.29
N THR A 227 -4.72 17.26 -1.06
CA THR A 227 -4.44 17.64 -2.44
C THR A 227 -4.35 16.40 -3.32
N GLN A 228 -4.99 16.42 -4.49
CA GLN A 228 -4.76 15.42 -5.53
C GLN A 228 -3.47 15.77 -6.28
N ILE A 229 -2.53 14.83 -6.38
CA ILE A 229 -1.20 15.08 -6.99
C ILE A 229 -0.97 14.35 -8.31
N LEU A 230 -1.71 13.28 -8.57
CA LEU A 230 -1.69 12.50 -9.81
C LEU A 230 -3.02 11.77 -9.96
N ASP A 231 -3.41 11.43 -11.19
CA ASP A 231 -4.51 10.50 -11.48
C ASP A 231 -4.17 9.71 -12.74
N ARG A 232 -4.86 8.59 -12.97
CA ARG A 232 -4.70 7.78 -14.16
C ARG A 232 -5.06 8.57 -15.42
N THR A 233 -4.38 8.20 -16.50
CA THR A 233 -4.70 8.58 -17.88
C THR A 233 -5.04 7.32 -18.66
N ASP A 234 -5.54 7.46 -19.88
CA ASP A 234 -5.84 6.29 -20.73
C ASP A 234 -4.59 5.42 -20.98
N ALA A 235 -3.40 6.05 -21.02
CA ALA A 235 -2.11 5.36 -21.17
C ALA A 235 -1.70 4.51 -19.95
N ASP A 236 -2.41 4.62 -18.83
CA ASP A 236 -2.15 3.81 -17.63
C ASP A 236 -3.01 2.54 -17.55
N GLY A 237 -3.96 2.37 -18.48
CA GLY A 237 -4.90 1.26 -18.43
C GLY A 237 -5.86 1.40 -17.23
N PRO A 238 -6.07 0.37 -16.41
CA PRO A 238 -7.12 0.38 -15.40
C PRO A 238 -6.87 1.33 -14.24
N LEU A 239 -5.62 1.65 -13.88
CA LEU A 239 -5.32 2.37 -12.65
C LEU A 239 -3.88 2.91 -12.62
N VAL A 240 -3.67 3.83 -11.69
CA VAL A 240 -2.36 4.11 -11.08
C VAL A 240 -2.43 3.79 -9.58
N GLU A 241 -1.38 3.22 -9.00
CA GLU A 241 -1.32 2.78 -7.60
C GLU A 241 0.10 2.79 -7.01
N ALA A 242 0.26 2.31 -5.77
CA ALA A 242 1.53 2.23 -5.06
C ALA A 242 2.39 3.52 -5.13
N PRO A 243 1.90 4.67 -4.62
CA PRO A 243 2.69 5.90 -4.61
C PRO A 243 3.94 5.74 -3.75
N ALA A 244 5.11 6.10 -4.28
CA ALA A 244 6.34 6.25 -3.50
C ALA A 244 7.00 7.61 -3.77
N LEU A 245 7.16 8.42 -2.72
CA LEU A 245 7.58 9.80 -2.85
C LEU A 245 8.98 10.00 -2.27
N VAL A 246 9.92 10.46 -3.10
CA VAL A 246 11.31 10.66 -2.72
C VAL A 246 11.76 12.06 -3.09
N ARG A 247 12.45 12.73 -2.16
CA ARG A 247 13.07 14.03 -2.42
C ARG A 247 14.56 13.86 -2.71
N THR A 248 14.99 14.42 -3.84
CA THR A 248 16.42 14.50 -4.21
C THR A 248 17.16 15.55 -3.38
N ARG A 249 18.50 15.45 -3.34
CA ARG A 249 19.34 16.47 -2.69
C ARG A 249 19.18 17.86 -3.34
N GLN A 250 18.88 17.90 -4.64
CA GLN A 250 18.65 19.12 -5.41
C GLN A 250 17.25 19.72 -5.20
N GLY A 251 16.40 19.08 -4.39
CA GLY A 251 15.08 19.58 -4.03
C GLY A 251 13.96 19.28 -5.00
N LYS A 252 14.18 18.38 -5.98
CA LYS A 252 13.11 17.80 -6.78
C LYS A 252 12.44 16.65 -6.06
N TYR A 253 11.13 16.55 -6.18
CA TYR A 253 10.31 15.45 -5.68
C TYR A 253 10.02 14.50 -6.84
N PHE A 254 10.30 13.22 -6.63
CA PHE A 254 9.92 12.14 -7.52
C PHE A 254 8.75 11.41 -6.88
N LEU A 255 7.64 11.31 -7.61
CA LEU A 255 6.55 10.40 -7.32
C LEU A 255 6.71 9.20 -8.25
N PHE A 256 7.15 8.08 -7.71
CA PHE A 256 7.02 6.79 -8.36
C PHE A 256 5.59 6.29 -8.15
N PHE A 257 5.05 5.60 -9.15
CA PHE A 257 3.74 4.99 -9.09
C PHE A 257 3.70 3.82 -10.06
N SER A 258 2.90 2.83 -9.72
CA SER A 258 2.67 1.69 -10.58
C SER A 258 1.43 1.91 -11.46
N SER A 259 1.45 1.33 -12.65
CA SER A 259 0.41 1.45 -13.67
C SER A 259 0.14 0.09 -14.29
N GLY A 260 -1.10 -0.16 -14.71
CA GLY A 260 -1.53 -1.46 -15.22
C GLY A 260 -2.20 -2.29 -14.12
N CYS A 261 -2.04 -3.60 -14.16
CA CYS A 261 -2.68 -4.50 -13.19
C CYS A 261 -1.67 -5.47 -12.61
N THR A 262 -1.47 -5.44 -11.29
CA THR A 262 -0.56 -6.30 -10.50
C THR A 262 -0.67 -7.80 -10.83
N ARG A 263 -1.82 -8.25 -11.35
CA ARG A 263 -2.09 -9.65 -11.72
C ARG A 263 -1.83 -9.95 -13.19
N SER A 264 -1.02 -9.14 -13.87
CA SER A 264 -0.76 -9.27 -15.30
C SER A 264 0.59 -8.66 -15.68
N SER A 265 1.13 -9.06 -16.82
CA SER A 265 2.36 -8.50 -17.38
C SER A 265 2.28 -7.01 -17.75
N SER A 266 1.09 -6.40 -17.69
CA SER A 266 0.89 -4.97 -17.92
C SER A 266 1.38 -4.10 -16.75
N TYR A 267 1.61 -4.67 -15.57
CA TYR A 267 2.09 -3.90 -14.42
C TYR A 267 3.49 -3.35 -14.66
N SER A 268 3.67 -2.08 -14.34
CA SER A 268 4.90 -1.33 -14.62
C SER A 268 5.08 -0.18 -13.65
N VAL A 269 6.33 0.19 -13.40
CA VAL A 269 6.69 1.37 -12.61
C VAL A 269 6.89 2.56 -13.55
N LYS A 270 6.26 3.68 -13.22
CA LYS A 270 6.45 4.98 -13.85
C LYS A 270 6.83 6.01 -12.79
N TYR A 271 7.20 7.21 -13.22
CA TYR A 271 7.46 8.31 -12.29
C TYR A 271 7.05 9.66 -12.86
N ALA A 272 6.83 10.61 -11.95
CA ALA A 272 6.60 12.01 -12.24
C ALA A 272 7.44 12.89 -11.31
N VAL A 273 7.75 14.12 -11.74
CA VAL A 273 8.65 15.02 -11.02
C VAL A 273 7.98 16.36 -10.72
N ALA A 274 8.23 16.90 -9.52
CA ALA A 274 7.73 18.20 -9.08
C ALA A 274 8.80 19.01 -8.31
N ASP A 275 8.54 20.31 -8.16
CA ASP A 275 9.33 21.23 -7.32
C ASP A 275 8.84 21.31 -5.87
N LYS A 276 7.63 20.81 -5.59
CA LYS A 276 7.01 20.78 -4.26
C LYS A 276 6.45 19.40 -4.00
N VAL A 277 6.37 19.01 -2.74
CA VAL A 277 5.78 17.72 -2.32
C VAL A 277 4.33 17.56 -2.81
N THR A 278 3.60 18.67 -2.94
CA THR A 278 2.21 18.71 -3.44
C THR A 278 2.09 18.90 -4.95
N GLY A 279 3.20 18.87 -5.70
CA GLY A 279 3.17 19.03 -7.15
C GLY A 279 3.23 20.49 -7.63
N PRO A 280 2.77 20.77 -8.87
CA PRO A 280 2.22 19.82 -9.83
C PRO A 280 3.29 18.82 -10.31
N TYR A 281 2.89 17.55 -10.46
CA TYR A 281 3.77 16.49 -10.94
C TYR A 281 3.71 16.38 -12.46
N VAL A 282 4.87 16.43 -13.10
CA VAL A 282 5.03 16.23 -14.54
C VAL A 282 5.54 14.81 -14.77
N ARG A 283 4.73 13.99 -15.45
CA ARG A 283 5.08 12.59 -15.78
C ARG A 283 6.33 12.54 -16.65
N ALA A 284 7.19 11.56 -16.39
CA ALA A 284 8.24 11.20 -17.33
C ALA A 284 7.63 10.61 -18.61
N ASN A 285 8.31 10.81 -19.74
CA ASN A 285 7.85 10.26 -21.02
C ASN A 285 8.00 8.73 -21.08
N GLU A 286 9.03 8.20 -20.44
CA GLU A 286 9.38 6.78 -20.50
C GLU A 286 8.87 6.02 -19.27
N THR A 287 8.54 4.74 -19.48
CA THR A 287 8.26 3.80 -18.38
C THR A 287 9.58 3.40 -17.72
N LEU A 288 9.63 3.38 -16.39
CA LEU A 288 10.87 3.11 -15.65
C LEU A 288 11.21 1.62 -15.63
N LEU A 289 10.25 0.78 -15.26
CA LEU A 289 10.37 -0.67 -15.25
C LEU A 289 9.11 -1.30 -15.83
N SER A 290 9.27 -2.32 -16.66
CA SER A 290 8.17 -3.10 -17.22
C SER A 290 8.57 -4.56 -17.39
N THR A 291 7.59 -5.43 -17.60
CA THR A 291 7.82 -6.85 -17.88
C THR A 291 8.84 -7.04 -19.00
N GLY A 292 9.82 -7.92 -18.77
CA GLY A 292 10.92 -8.22 -19.68
C GLY A 292 12.20 -7.42 -19.40
N MET A 293 12.12 -6.26 -18.74
CA MET A 293 13.32 -5.53 -18.31
C MET A 293 14.02 -6.28 -17.18
N TYR A 294 15.32 -6.51 -17.30
CA TYR A 294 16.13 -7.21 -16.29
C TYR A 294 15.59 -8.60 -15.87
N GLY A 295 14.77 -9.24 -16.72
CA GLY A 295 14.10 -10.50 -16.38
C GLY A 295 12.96 -10.38 -15.38
N LEU A 296 12.43 -9.16 -15.15
CA LEU A 296 11.30 -8.90 -14.26
C LEU A 296 9.98 -9.23 -14.95
N GLU A 297 9.02 -9.71 -14.19
CA GLU A 297 7.62 -9.84 -14.57
C GLU A 297 6.76 -8.99 -13.64
N ALA A 298 5.88 -8.16 -14.21
CA ALA A 298 5.00 -7.25 -13.47
C ALA A 298 5.73 -6.44 -12.38
N PRO A 299 6.85 -5.74 -12.68
CA PRO A 299 7.56 -4.95 -11.68
C PRO A 299 6.68 -3.80 -11.19
N GLY A 300 6.69 -3.58 -9.87
CA GLY A 300 5.87 -2.58 -9.20
C GLY A 300 6.29 -2.32 -7.77
#